data_AF-A0A970X8I2-F1
#
_entry.id   AF-A0A970X8I2-F1
#
_cell.length_a   1.000
_cell.length_b   1.000
_cell.length_c   1.000
_cell.angle_alpha   90.00
_cell.angle_beta   90.00
_cell.angle_gamma   90.00
#
_symmetry.space_group_name_H-M   'P 1'
#
loop_
_entity.id
_entity.type
_entity.pdbx_description
1 polymer ?
#
loop_
_entity_poly.entity_id
_entity_poly.type
_entity_poly.pdbx_seq_one_letter_code
_entity_poly.pdbx_strand_id
1 'polypeptide(L)'
;MEKEVSFKIDRTAPVGRFRALDVDDPALLVADVRDATSGVADGWIEYRPVSGGAFKRLPSNIRDGVLAARMPDGHIADGQYAVRAVVSDVAGNRAIVDTRAGGGAMTLTLPLRASATLDVGARVPARKGCPAKRRGKRQRHKRNCGRTAPVRQLTVDHDRRVIVEGSLTAGGSPLAGMTLLVDAQTAGHDDFIPLGTTVTDSRGRFRRTIPPGPSRTIRVRFVGTNRLGTAAGAIATKVPAAVALNVDRRRLLNGQAVRFRGRLLGKPVPASGKLVALQAKVPGGWRTFATPRANARGRFKHRYRFTSTTGLRRYRFRALVDPEPAYPYARGLSKVVTVTVRGR
;
A
#
# COMPACT_ATOMS: atom_id res chain seq x y z
N MET A 1 -17.92 -22.22 -71.01
CA MET A 1 -18.12 -23.06 -69.81
C MET A 1 -18.61 -22.13 -68.72
N GLU A 2 -19.92 -21.96 -68.62
CA GLU A 2 -20.56 -21.14 -67.59
C GLU A 2 -20.35 -21.85 -66.25
N LYS A 3 -19.64 -21.20 -65.32
CA LYS A 3 -19.55 -21.69 -63.94
C LYS A 3 -20.78 -21.17 -63.22
N GLU A 4 -21.75 -22.05 -63.05
CA GLU A 4 -22.87 -21.81 -62.15
C GLU A 4 -22.32 -21.80 -60.72
N VAL A 5 -22.26 -20.62 -60.10
CA VAL A 5 -21.85 -20.47 -58.71
C VAL A 5 -23.12 -20.33 -57.88
N SER A 6 -23.49 -21.40 -57.18
CA SER A 6 -24.60 -21.37 -56.23
C SER A 6 -24.16 -20.67 -54.95
N PHE A 7 -24.64 -19.45 -54.70
CA PHE A 7 -24.47 -18.78 -53.40
C PHE A 7 -25.73 -19.04 -52.54
N LYS A 8 -25.54 -19.61 -51.35
CA LYS A 8 -26.61 -19.70 -50.34
C LYS A 8 -26.67 -18.37 -49.59
N ILE A 9 -27.77 -17.63 -49.73
CA ILE A 9 -28.03 -16.41 -48.95
C ILE A 9 -28.74 -16.83 -47.66
N ASP A 10 -28.02 -16.76 -46.55
CA ASP A 10 -28.60 -16.97 -45.22
C ASP A 10 -29.14 -15.64 -44.67
N ARG A 11 -30.44 -15.64 -44.32
CA ARG A 11 -31.13 -14.50 -43.70
C ARG A 11 -31.59 -14.81 -42.28
N THR A 12 -31.23 -15.97 -41.73
CA THR A 12 -31.60 -16.38 -40.38
C THR A 12 -30.66 -15.70 -39.39
N ALA A 13 -31.20 -14.92 -38.47
CA ALA A 13 -30.38 -14.30 -37.44
C ALA A 13 -30.03 -15.32 -36.33
N PRO A 14 -28.85 -15.21 -35.69
CA PRO A 14 -28.51 -16.00 -34.52
C PRO A 14 -29.55 -15.87 -33.40
N VAL A 15 -29.69 -16.91 -32.60
CA VAL A 15 -30.52 -16.89 -31.38
C VAL A 15 -29.68 -17.29 -30.17
N GLY A 16 -30.07 -16.83 -28.99
CA GLY A 16 -29.39 -17.22 -27.77
C GLY A 16 -30.14 -16.85 -26.50
N ARG A 17 -29.56 -17.21 -25.36
CA ARG A 17 -30.08 -16.91 -24.03
C ARG A 17 -28.96 -16.90 -22.99
N PHE A 18 -29.08 -16.04 -21.99
CA PHE A 18 -28.19 -16.10 -20.83
C PHE A 18 -28.54 -17.29 -19.93
N ARG A 19 -27.50 -17.99 -19.47
CA ARG A 19 -27.61 -18.98 -18.40
C ARG A 19 -27.94 -18.27 -17.07
N ALA A 20 -28.44 -19.03 -16.11
CA ALA A 20 -28.50 -18.57 -14.73
C ALA A 20 -27.07 -18.27 -14.25
N LEU A 21 -26.94 -17.30 -13.34
CA LEU A 21 -25.65 -17.01 -12.71
C LEU A 21 -25.18 -18.25 -11.94
N ASP A 22 -23.91 -18.58 -12.10
CA ASP A 22 -23.27 -19.60 -11.29
C ASP A 22 -23.07 -19.06 -9.86
N VAL A 23 -23.57 -19.77 -8.86
CA VAL A 23 -23.40 -19.39 -7.45
C VAL A 23 -21.92 -19.44 -7.05
N ASP A 24 -21.11 -20.23 -7.76
CA ASP A 24 -19.70 -20.43 -7.47
C ASP A 24 -18.79 -19.43 -8.19
N ASP A 25 -19.30 -18.78 -9.23
CA ASP A 25 -18.65 -17.68 -9.97
C ASP A 25 -19.69 -16.67 -10.50
N PRO A 26 -20.34 -15.89 -9.61
CA PRO A 26 -21.47 -15.03 -9.97
C PRO A 26 -21.09 -13.88 -10.90
N ALA A 27 -19.81 -13.55 -11.02
CA ALA A 27 -19.31 -12.52 -11.92
C ALA A 27 -19.05 -13.04 -13.35
N LEU A 28 -19.10 -14.35 -13.59
CA LEU A 28 -18.98 -14.93 -14.93
C LEU A 28 -20.36 -15.00 -15.60
N LEU A 29 -20.55 -14.20 -16.64
CA LEU A 29 -21.77 -14.18 -17.44
C LEU A 29 -21.58 -15.13 -18.62
N VAL A 30 -22.53 -16.04 -18.81
CA VAL A 30 -22.51 -17.03 -19.88
C VAL A 30 -23.82 -16.96 -20.66
N ALA A 31 -23.70 -16.88 -21.99
CA ALA A 31 -24.82 -16.98 -22.91
C ALA A 31 -24.59 -18.14 -23.88
N ASP A 32 -25.62 -18.97 -24.04
CA ASP A 32 -25.67 -19.99 -25.08
C ASP A 32 -26.22 -19.35 -26.34
N VAL A 33 -25.46 -19.43 -27.43
CA VAL A 33 -25.76 -18.81 -28.72
C VAL A 33 -25.62 -19.84 -29.81
N ARG A 34 -26.55 -19.81 -30.78
CA ARG A 34 -26.54 -20.71 -31.91
C ARG A 34 -27.08 -20.01 -33.14
N ASP A 35 -26.55 -20.38 -34.28
CA ASP A 35 -27.17 -20.13 -35.56
C ASP A 35 -27.36 -21.47 -36.28
N ALA A 36 -28.52 -21.66 -36.90
CA ALA A 36 -28.92 -22.95 -37.45
C ALA A 36 -28.42 -23.17 -38.90
N THR A 37 -27.96 -22.12 -39.57
CA THR A 37 -27.75 -22.13 -41.02
C THR A 37 -26.27 -21.95 -41.37
N SER A 38 -25.65 -20.85 -40.92
CA SER A 38 -24.25 -20.50 -41.20
C SER A 38 -23.33 -20.62 -40.00
N GLY A 39 -23.90 -20.76 -38.80
CA GLY A 39 -23.14 -20.89 -37.55
C GLY A 39 -22.67 -19.54 -37.01
N VAL A 40 -22.23 -19.53 -35.75
CA VAL A 40 -21.85 -18.28 -35.07
C VAL A 40 -20.41 -17.91 -35.38
N ALA A 41 -20.18 -16.67 -35.85
CA ALA A 41 -18.86 -16.17 -36.23
C ALA A 41 -18.17 -15.36 -35.11
N ASP A 42 -18.91 -14.48 -34.44
CA ASP A 42 -18.37 -13.64 -33.35
C ASP A 42 -19.50 -13.24 -32.39
N GLY A 43 -19.12 -12.78 -31.19
CA GLY A 43 -20.05 -12.20 -30.25
C GLY A 43 -19.36 -11.55 -29.06
N TRP A 44 -20.07 -10.63 -28.42
CA TRP A 44 -19.62 -10.03 -27.16
C TRP A 44 -20.77 -9.70 -26.24
N ILE A 45 -20.46 -9.61 -24.96
CA ILE A 45 -21.39 -9.16 -23.92
C ILE A 45 -21.11 -7.69 -23.63
N GLU A 46 -22.15 -6.93 -23.40
CA GLU A 46 -22.07 -5.52 -23.02
C GLU A 46 -23.10 -5.18 -21.95
N TYR A 47 -22.81 -4.13 -21.18
CA TYR A 47 -23.58 -3.74 -20.01
C TYR A 47 -23.79 -2.24 -19.93
N ARG A 48 -24.86 -1.80 -19.27
CA ARG A 48 -25.07 -0.40 -18.86
C ARG A 48 -25.89 -0.29 -17.58
N PRO A 49 -25.81 0.83 -16.85
CA PRO A 49 -26.77 1.11 -15.78
C PRO A 49 -28.21 1.09 -16.30
N VAL A 50 -29.15 0.56 -15.53
CA VAL A 50 -30.57 0.60 -15.89
C VAL A 50 -31.10 2.04 -15.95
N SER A 51 -30.49 2.95 -15.19
CA SER A 51 -30.79 4.40 -15.24
C SER A 51 -30.44 5.08 -16.57
N GLY A 52 -29.72 4.40 -17.47
CA GLY A 52 -29.41 4.87 -18.81
C GLY A 52 -27.91 4.99 -19.10
N GLY A 53 -27.59 5.54 -20.28
CA GLY A 53 -26.23 5.66 -20.81
C GLY A 53 -25.89 4.66 -21.91
N ALA A 54 -24.68 4.78 -22.44
CA ALA A 54 -24.17 3.92 -23.50
C ALA A 54 -23.78 2.53 -22.95
N PHE A 55 -24.00 1.50 -23.77
CA PHE A 55 -23.49 0.15 -23.48
C PHE A 55 -21.97 0.12 -23.55
N LYS A 56 -21.37 -0.53 -22.55
CA LYS A 56 -19.93 -0.78 -22.46
C LYS A 56 -19.66 -2.24 -22.78
N ARG A 57 -18.80 -2.51 -23.75
CA ARG A 57 -18.39 -3.86 -24.14
C ARG A 57 -17.50 -4.48 -23.06
N LEU A 58 -17.78 -5.73 -22.73
CA LEU A 58 -16.92 -6.58 -21.91
C LEU A 58 -15.94 -7.36 -22.80
N PRO A 59 -14.70 -7.58 -22.34
CA PRO A 59 -13.83 -8.59 -22.93
C PRO A 59 -14.54 -9.95 -22.88
N SER A 60 -14.90 -10.46 -24.06
CA SER A 60 -15.74 -11.64 -24.22
C SER A 60 -15.03 -12.68 -25.06
N ASN A 61 -15.25 -13.94 -24.75
CA ASN A 61 -14.76 -15.06 -25.53
C ASN A 61 -15.94 -15.92 -25.98
N ILE A 62 -15.92 -16.35 -27.24
CA ILE A 62 -16.90 -17.28 -27.79
C ILE A 62 -16.19 -18.57 -28.19
N ARG A 63 -16.71 -19.72 -27.73
CA ARG A 63 -16.23 -21.06 -28.10
C ARG A 63 -17.41 -22.02 -28.10
N ASP A 64 -17.54 -22.81 -29.17
CA ASP A 64 -18.55 -23.88 -29.28
C ASP A 64 -19.99 -23.42 -28.95
N GLY A 65 -20.38 -22.24 -29.43
CA GLY A 65 -21.70 -21.66 -29.16
C GLY A 65 -21.88 -21.12 -27.73
N VAL A 66 -20.81 -21.02 -26.94
CA VAL A 66 -20.82 -20.47 -25.58
C VAL A 66 -20.07 -19.15 -25.57
N LEU A 67 -20.80 -18.07 -25.33
CA LEU A 67 -20.26 -16.72 -25.17
C LEU A 67 -20.11 -16.41 -23.68
N ALA A 68 -18.90 -16.08 -23.24
CA ALA A 68 -18.60 -15.82 -21.84
C ALA A 68 -17.85 -14.50 -21.64
N ALA A 69 -18.21 -13.75 -20.60
CA ALA A 69 -17.54 -12.53 -20.19
C ALA A 69 -17.62 -12.33 -18.68
N ARG A 70 -16.62 -11.66 -18.10
CA ARG A 70 -16.59 -11.36 -16.66
C ARG A 70 -17.08 -9.95 -16.38
N MET A 71 -18.07 -9.81 -15.52
CA MET A 71 -18.57 -8.53 -15.04
C MET A 71 -17.56 -7.89 -14.07
N PRO A 72 -17.17 -6.61 -14.25
CA PRO A 72 -16.21 -5.94 -13.37
C PRO A 72 -16.89 -5.39 -12.10
N ASP A 73 -17.61 -6.24 -11.38
CA ASP A 73 -18.52 -5.90 -10.27
C ASP A 73 -17.87 -5.11 -9.11
N GLY A 74 -16.56 -5.24 -8.91
CA GLY A 74 -15.81 -4.49 -7.89
C GLY A 74 -15.18 -3.17 -8.37
N HIS A 75 -15.39 -2.78 -9.64
CA HIS A 75 -14.76 -1.60 -10.26
C HIS A 75 -15.78 -0.63 -10.87
N ILE A 76 -17.06 -0.88 -10.68
CA ILE A 76 -18.17 -0.04 -11.12
C ILE A 76 -19.10 0.21 -9.93
N ALA A 77 -19.92 1.25 -10.02
CA ALA A 77 -20.82 1.62 -8.93
C ALA A 77 -21.88 0.53 -8.68
N ASP A 78 -22.24 0.34 -7.42
CA ASP A 78 -23.34 -0.52 -7.01
C ASP A 78 -24.66 -0.05 -7.64
N GLY A 79 -25.55 -0.99 -7.93
CA GLY A 79 -26.84 -0.70 -8.55
C GLY A 79 -27.29 -1.75 -9.55
N GLN A 80 -28.34 -1.42 -10.31
CA GLN A 80 -28.91 -2.30 -11.32
C GLN A 80 -28.32 -2.04 -12.70
N TYR A 81 -27.97 -3.12 -13.40
CA TYR A 81 -27.37 -3.08 -14.73
C TYR A 81 -28.12 -3.98 -15.70
N ALA A 82 -28.46 -3.44 -16.87
CA ALA A 82 -28.94 -4.23 -17.99
C ALA A 82 -27.74 -4.79 -18.75
N VAL A 83 -27.81 -6.08 -19.08
CA VAL A 83 -26.79 -6.78 -19.85
C VAL A 83 -27.40 -7.37 -21.11
N ARG A 84 -26.68 -7.27 -22.21
CA ARG A 84 -27.03 -7.93 -23.46
C ARG A 84 -25.80 -8.51 -24.13
N ALA A 85 -26.01 -9.54 -24.95
CA ALA A 85 -25.02 -10.06 -25.87
C ALA A 85 -25.37 -9.62 -27.29
N VAL A 86 -24.36 -9.25 -28.06
CA VAL A 86 -24.45 -9.00 -29.50
C VAL A 86 -23.73 -10.15 -30.18
N VAL A 87 -24.41 -10.84 -31.08
CA VAL A 87 -23.91 -12.04 -31.76
C VAL A 87 -24.03 -11.84 -33.25
N SER A 88 -23.03 -12.27 -34.01
CA SER A 88 -23.05 -12.30 -35.47
C SER A 88 -22.75 -13.69 -36.02
N ASP A 89 -23.46 -14.07 -37.08
CA ASP A 89 -23.16 -15.28 -37.85
C ASP A 89 -22.10 -15.06 -38.94
N VAL A 90 -21.77 -16.13 -39.66
CA VAL A 90 -20.81 -16.10 -40.78
C VAL A 90 -21.37 -15.35 -42.00
N ALA A 91 -22.70 -15.26 -42.12
CA ALA A 91 -23.38 -14.52 -43.18
C ALA A 91 -23.49 -13.01 -42.92
N GLY A 92 -23.12 -12.53 -41.72
CA GLY A 92 -23.15 -11.14 -41.30
C GLY A 92 -24.45 -10.70 -40.63
N ASN A 93 -25.43 -11.59 -40.41
CA ASN A 93 -26.62 -11.25 -39.64
C ASN A 93 -26.26 -11.06 -38.17
N ARG A 94 -26.95 -10.13 -37.50
CA ARG A 94 -26.70 -9.78 -36.09
C ARG A 94 -27.96 -9.95 -35.26
N ALA A 95 -27.76 -10.43 -34.05
CA ALA A 95 -28.82 -10.56 -33.06
C ALA A 95 -28.41 -9.95 -31.72
N ILE A 96 -29.40 -9.43 -31.00
CA ILE A 96 -29.28 -9.01 -29.61
C ILE A 96 -29.95 -10.08 -28.75
N VAL A 97 -29.20 -10.59 -27.79
CA VAL A 97 -29.69 -11.52 -26.77
C VAL A 97 -29.66 -10.79 -25.44
N ASP A 98 -30.81 -10.48 -24.87
CA ASP A 98 -30.95 -9.76 -23.59
C ASP A 98 -31.87 -10.49 -22.61
N THR A 99 -32.23 -11.73 -22.91
CA THR A 99 -33.11 -12.57 -22.10
C THR A 99 -32.36 -13.74 -21.45
N ARG A 100 -32.85 -14.14 -20.28
CA ARG A 100 -32.41 -15.34 -19.56
C ARG A 100 -33.12 -16.58 -20.09
N ALA A 101 -32.62 -17.76 -19.75
CA ALA A 101 -33.29 -19.03 -20.05
C ALA A 101 -34.75 -19.11 -19.56
N GLY A 102 -35.11 -18.37 -18.51
CA GLY A 102 -36.50 -18.25 -18.01
C GLY A 102 -37.33 -17.11 -18.62
N GLY A 103 -36.88 -16.48 -19.71
CA GLY A 103 -37.62 -15.44 -20.45
C GLY A 103 -37.55 -14.02 -19.89
N GLY A 104 -37.11 -13.85 -18.63
CA GLY A 104 -36.91 -12.52 -18.03
C GLY A 104 -35.70 -11.78 -18.62
N ALA A 105 -35.75 -10.45 -18.61
CA ALA A 105 -34.63 -9.60 -19.02
C ALA A 105 -33.38 -9.87 -18.16
N MET A 106 -32.21 -9.81 -18.78
CA MET A 106 -30.93 -10.01 -18.11
C MET A 106 -30.50 -8.74 -17.37
N THR A 107 -31.04 -8.57 -16.16
CA THR A 107 -30.70 -7.47 -15.25
C THR A 107 -29.95 -7.97 -14.02
N LEU A 108 -28.80 -7.37 -13.72
CA LEU A 108 -27.94 -7.71 -12.59
C LEU A 108 -28.05 -6.65 -11.49
N THR A 109 -27.99 -7.07 -10.23
CA THR A 109 -27.83 -6.17 -9.07
C THR A 109 -26.41 -6.34 -8.54
N LEU A 110 -25.62 -5.26 -8.55
CA LEU A 110 -24.24 -5.27 -8.07
C LEU A 110 -24.16 -4.85 -6.60
N PRO A 111 -23.14 -5.33 -5.84
CA PRO A 111 -22.08 -6.25 -6.28
C PRO A 111 -22.56 -7.71 -6.43
N LEU A 112 -21.95 -8.48 -7.34
CA LEU A 112 -22.30 -9.89 -7.57
C LEU A 112 -21.61 -10.81 -6.57
N ARG A 113 -20.38 -10.46 -6.19
CA ARG A 113 -19.60 -11.18 -5.19
C ARG A 113 -19.83 -10.61 -3.80
N ALA A 114 -19.78 -11.46 -2.78
CA ALA A 114 -19.93 -11.02 -1.40
C ALA A 114 -18.76 -10.11 -0.99
N SER A 115 -19.08 -9.00 -0.32
CA SER A 115 -18.09 -8.02 0.13
C SER A 115 -17.21 -8.58 1.24
N ALA A 116 -15.90 -8.57 1.00
CA ALA A 116 -14.90 -8.87 2.02
C ALA A 116 -14.51 -7.57 2.76
N THR A 117 -14.28 -7.69 4.07
CA THR A 117 -13.80 -6.60 4.94
C THR A 117 -12.44 -6.98 5.49
N LEU A 118 -11.46 -6.09 5.33
CA LEU A 118 -10.10 -6.28 5.81
C LEU A 118 -9.74 -5.19 6.82
N ASP A 119 -9.70 -5.56 8.11
CA ASP A 119 -9.16 -4.68 9.14
C ASP A 119 -7.65 -4.85 9.23
N VAL A 120 -6.92 -3.74 9.33
CA VAL A 120 -5.46 -3.72 9.35
C VAL A 120 -5.00 -2.71 10.39
N GLY A 121 -4.16 -3.19 11.30
CA GLY A 121 -3.46 -2.37 12.26
C GLY A 121 -1.99 -2.75 12.39
N ALA A 122 -1.24 -1.90 13.07
CA ALA A 122 0.19 -2.12 13.26
C ALA A 122 0.64 -1.76 14.67
N ARG A 123 1.64 -2.48 15.16
CA ARG A 123 2.32 -2.19 16.44
C ARG A 123 3.81 -2.43 16.38
N VAL A 124 4.55 -1.77 17.26
CA VAL A 124 5.98 -2.06 17.47
C VAL A 124 6.10 -3.22 18.47
N PRO A 125 6.89 -4.28 18.19
CA PRO A 125 7.20 -5.30 19.20
C PRO A 125 7.87 -4.68 20.43
N ALA A 126 7.60 -5.20 21.63
CA ALA A 126 8.32 -4.78 22.84
C ALA A 126 9.85 -5.01 22.71
N ARG A 127 10.65 -4.17 23.38
CA ARG A 127 12.11 -4.35 23.42
C ARG A 127 12.46 -5.62 24.22
N LYS A 128 13.41 -6.43 23.72
CA LYS A 128 13.97 -7.56 24.50
C LYS A 128 14.59 -6.99 25.79
N GLY A 129 14.27 -7.58 26.95
CA GLY A 129 14.76 -7.11 28.26
C GLY A 129 13.81 -6.20 29.04
N CYS A 130 12.52 -6.12 28.68
CA CYS A 130 11.48 -5.65 29.59
C CYS A 130 10.97 -6.85 30.42
N PRO A 131 11.48 -7.11 31.64
CA PRO A 131 10.93 -8.16 32.47
C PRO A 131 9.50 -7.78 32.88
N ALA A 132 8.51 -8.57 32.47
CA ALA A 132 7.20 -8.54 33.10
C ALA A 132 7.32 -9.25 34.46
N LYS A 133 7.76 -8.54 35.50
CA LYS A 133 7.88 -9.15 36.84
C LYS A 133 6.52 -9.15 37.55
N ARG A 134 6.07 -10.35 37.92
CA ARG A 134 4.93 -10.61 38.82
C ARG A 134 5.23 -10.06 40.23
N ARG A 135 4.19 -9.43 40.80
CA ARG A 135 3.91 -8.99 42.20
C ARG A 135 5.10 -8.86 43.18
N GLY A 136 5.28 -7.64 43.71
CA GLY A 136 6.11 -7.36 44.90
C GLY A 136 6.47 -5.87 44.98
N LYS A 137 6.20 -5.25 46.13
CA LYS A 137 6.11 -3.81 46.43
C LYS A 137 7.22 -2.88 45.85
N ARG A 138 6.78 -1.65 45.53
CA ARG A 138 7.51 -0.40 45.12
C ARG A 138 7.99 -0.31 43.67
N GLN A 139 7.10 0.31 42.88
CA GLN A 139 7.09 0.40 41.43
C GLN A 139 7.84 1.65 40.93
N ARG A 140 8.90 1.46 40.14
CA ARG A 140 9.32 2.46 39.15
C ARG A 140 9.27 1.81 37.77
N HIS A 141 8.12 1.94 37.11
CA HIS A 141 7.99 1.54 35.70
C HIS A 141 9.05 2.27 34.87
N LYS A 142 9.91 1.52 34.16
CA LYS A 142 10.65 2.07 33.03
C LYS A 142 9.60 2.41 31.97
N ARG A 143 9.22 3.69 31.89
CA ARG A 143 8.04 4.28 31.22
C ARG A 143 7.79 3.98 29.73
N ASN A 144 8.45 3.00 29.09
CA ASN A 144 8.39 2.83 27.63
C ASN A 144 8.28 1.37 27.13
N CYS A 145 7.78 0.44 27.95
CA CYS A 145 7.65 -0.98 27.59
C CYS A 145 6.21 -1.44 27.25
N GLY A 146 5.26 -0.53 27.03
CA GLY A 146 3.87 -0.90 26.73
C GLY A 146 3.73 -1.66 25.40
N ARG A 147 2.97 -2.76 25.39
CA ARG A 147 2.44 -3.33 24.14
C ARG A 147 1.55 -2.25 23.53
N THR A 148 1.96 -1.71 22.38
CA THR A 148 1.10 -0.77 21.65
C THR A 148 -0.07 -1.56 21.07
N ALA A 149 -1.29 -1.07 21.28
CA ALA A 149 -2.44 -1.55 20.53
C ALA A 149 -2.19 -1.31 19.02
N PRO A 150 -2.73 -2.17 18.15
CA PRO A 150 -2.67 -1.95 16.72
C PRO A 150 -3.34 -0.61 16.37
N VAL A 151 -2.62 0.25 15.65
CA VAL A 151 -3.10 1.56 15.19
C VAL A 151 -2.85 1.72 13.70
N ARG A 152 -3.59 2.63 13.06
CA ARG A 152 -3.42 2.95 11.63
C ARG A 152 -2.22 3.85 11.32
N GLN A 153 -1.67 4.54 12.33
CA GLN A 153 -0.47 5.34 12.19
C GLN A 153 0.46 5.16 13.38
N LEU A 154 1.75 4.97 13.11
CA LEU A 154 2.74 4.62 14.12
C LEU A 154 4.05 5.38 13.90
N THR A 155 4.62 5.95 14.97
CA THR A 155 6.01 6.43 14.95
C THR A 155 6.94 5.30 15.37
N VAL A 156 7.94 5.01 14.54
CA VAL A 156 8.83 3.83 14.69
C VAL A 156 10.28 4.29 14.71
N ASP A 157 11.08 3.79 15.65
CA ASP A 157 12.52 4.04 15.65
C ASP A 157 13.16 3.40 14.39
N HIS A 158 14.20 4.02 13.82
CA HIS A 158 14.76 3.64 12.51
C HIS A 158 15.19 2.18 12.31
N ASP A 159 15.52 1.48 13.38
CA ASP A 159 16.06 0.12 13.43
C ASP A 159 15.02 -0.90 13.90
N ARG A 160 13.75 -0.47 14.01
CA ARG A 160 12.68 -1.31 14.54
C ARG A 160 11.80 -1.86 13.43
N ARG A 161 11.56 -3.16 13.55
CA ARG A 161 10.53 -3.86 12.78
C ARG A 161 9.14 -3.52 13.30
N VAL A 162 8.15 -3.64 12.44
CA VAL A 162 6.72 -3.46 12.76
C VAL A 162 6.00 -4.78 12.61
N ILE A 163 5.01 -5.04 13.45
CA ILE A 163 4.08 -6.15 13.27
C ILE A 163 2.80 -5.56 12.70
N VAL A 164 2.44 -5.96 11.49
CA VAL A 164 1.15 -5.68 10.87
C VAL A 164 0.24 -6.87 11.16
N GLU A 165 -0.92 -6.61 11.72
CA GLU A 165 -1.89 -7.63 12.12
C GLU A 165 -3.31 -7.11 11.92
N GLY A 166 -4.26 -8.04 11.80
CA GLY A 166 -5.65 -7.70 11.49
C GLY A 166 -6.47 -8.93 11.20
N SER A 167 -7.65 -8.73 10.60
CA SER A 167 -8.58 -9.80 10.24
C SER A 167 -9.30 -9.56 8.92
N LEU A 168 -9.56 -10.65 8.21
CA LEU A 168 -10.36 -10.69 6.99
C LEU A 168 -11.69 -11.41 7.29
N THR A 169 -12.80 -10.76 6.98
CA THR A 169 -14.16 -11.31 7.17
C THR A 169 -15.03 -11.06 5.94
N ALA A 170 -16.11 -11.82 5.79
CA ALA A 170 -17.19 -11.55 4.84
C ALA A 170 -18.54 -11.83 5.53
N GLY A 171 -19.48 -10.88 5.47
CA GLY A 171 -20.74 -10.99 6.20
C GLY A 171 -20.58 -11.24 7.71
N GLY A 172 -19.48 -10.73 8.31
CA GLY A 172 -19.14 -10.97 9.72
C GLY A 172 -18.44 -12.30 10.01
N SER A 173 -18.41 -13.24 9.06
CA SER A 173 -17.74 -14.54 9.22
C SER A 173 -16.25 -14.46 8.89
N PRO A 174 -15.37 -15.13 9.65
CA PRO A 174 -13.93 -15.13 9.39
C PRO A 174 -13.58 -15.90 8.12
N LEU A 175 -12.65 -15.36 7.32
CA LEU A 175 -12.16 -15.99 6.09
C LEU A 175 -10.78 -16.62 6.32
N ALA A 176 -10.72 -17.94 6.48
CA ALA A 176 -9.50 -18.71 6.72
C ALA A 176 -8.77 -19.11 5.44
N GLY A 177 -7.44 -19.27 5.49
CA GLY A 177 -6.64 -19.76 4.38
C GLY A 177 -6.49 -18.80 3.19
N MET A 178 -6.93 -17.55 3.34
CA MET A 178 -6.88 -16.56 2.27
C MET A 178 -5.49 -15.93 2.18
N THR A 179 -4.97 -15.83 0.96
CA THR A 179 -3.69 -15.16 0.69
C THR A 179 -3.90 -13.66 0.60
N LEU A 180 -3.10 -12.92 1.38
CA LEU A 180 -3.05 -11.48 1.41
C LEU A 180 -1.72 -10.99 0.86
N LEU A 181 -1.77 -10.05 -0.07
CA LEU A 181 -0.60 -9.35 -0.61
C LEU A 181 -0.23 -8.20 0.33
N VAL A 182 1.06 -8.03 0.61
CA VAL A 182 1.57 -6.90 1.38
C VAL A 182 2.55 -6.12 0.53
N ASP A 183 2.28 -4.85 0.33
CA ASP A 183 3.13 -3.92 -0.40
C ASP A 183 3.35 -2.64 0.41
N ALA A 184 4.37 -1.86 0.03
CA ALA A 184 4.62 -0.59 0.67
C ALA A 184 5.06 0.50 -0.30
N GLN A 185 4.56 1.70 -0.03
CA GLN A 185 4.92 2.92 -0.73
C GLN A 185 5.79 3.77 0.20
N THR A 186 7.05 3.94 -0.18
CA THR A 186 7.98 4.82 0.54
C THR A 186 7.52 6.27 0.43
N ALA A 187 7.60 7.03 1.52
CA ALA A 187 7.21 8.44 1.52
C ALA A 187 8.01 9.22 0.45
N GLY A 188 7.33 10.01 -0.38
CA GLY A 188 7.95 10.74 -1.48
C GLY A 188 8.14 9.93 -2.77
N HIS A 189 7.64 8.69 -2.83
CA HIS A 189 7.56 7.87 -4.03
C HIS A 189 6.11 7.49 -4.32
N ASP A 190 5.80 7.23 -5.59
CA ASP A 190 4.44 6.89 -6.04
C ASP A 190 4.18 5.38 -6.07
N ASP A 191 5.24 4.59 -6.23
CA ASP A 191 5.12 3.15 -6.42
C ASP A 191 4.95 2.37 -5.11
N PHE A 192 4.05 1.38 -5.16
CA PHE A 192 3.96 0.33 -4.15
C PHE A 192 4.87 -0.84 -4.52
N ILE A 193 5.88 -1.08 -3.69
CA ILE A 193 6.81 -2.19 -3.86
C ILE A 193 6.33 -3.40 -3.05
N PRO A 194 6.25 -4.60 -3.64
CA PRO A 194 5.87 -5.81 -2.91
C PRO A 194 6.81 -6.08 -1.72
N LEU A 195 6.23 -6.33 -0.55
CA LEU A 195 6.93 -6.82 0.64
C LEU A 195 6.70 -8.32 0.88
N GLY A 196 5.86 -8.97 0.07
CA GLY A 196 5.54 -10.40 0.07
C GLY A 196 4.10 -10.70 0.50
N THR A 197 3.80 -11.93 0.90
CA THR A 197 2.42 -12.42 1.14
C THR A 197 2.23 -13.05 2.51
N THR A 198 1.03 -12.92 3.10
CA THR A 198 0.65 -13.58 4.37
C THR A 198 -0.67 -14.32 4.18
N VAL A 199 -0.96 -15.30 5.03
CA VAL A 199 -2.20 -16.08 4.99
C VAL A 199 -3.02 -15.85 6.26
N THR A 200 -4.35 -15.89 6.14
CA THR A 200 -5.26 -15.82 7.29
C THR A 200 -5.37 -17.16 8.02
N ASP A 201 -5.40 -17.11 9.35
CA ASP A 201 -5.61 -18.27 10.23
C ASP A 201 -7.07 -18.75 10.22
N SER A 202 -7.38 -19.82 10.97
CA SER A 202 -8.74 -20.36 11.10
C SER A 202 -9.77 -19.38 11.68
N ARG A 203 -9.34 -18.27 12.27
CA ARG A 203 -10.20 -17.19 12.77
C ARG A 203 -10.15 -15.95 11.87
N GLY A 204 -9.67 -16.10 10.63
CA GLY A 204 -9.57 -15.03 9.65
C GLY A 204 -8.50 -13.99 9.98
N ARG A 205 -7.65 -14.20 10.98
CA ARG A 205 -6.64 -13.23 11.39
C ARG A 205 -5.34 -13.45 10.65
N PHE A 206 -4.59 -12.40 10.43
CA PHE A 206 -3.25 -12.49 9.87
C PHE A 206 -2.27 -11.70 10.72
N ARG A 207 -0.99 -12.08 10.61
CA ARG A 207 0.10 -11.36 11.26
C ARG A 207 1.37 -11.47 10.43
N ARG A 208 1.94 -10.33 10.06
CA ARG A 208 3.20 -10.23 9.31
C ARG A 208 4.19 -9.32 10.01
N THR A 209 5.44 -9.76 10.10
CA THR A 209 6.53 -8.92 10.57
C THR A 209 7.15 -8.19 9.39
N ILE A 210 7.17 -6.87 9.44
CA ILE A 210 7.74 -5.99 8.42
C ILE A 210 9.11 -5.49 8.90
N PRO A 211 10.18 -5.64 8.10
CA PRO A 211 11.51 -5.21 8.50
C PRO A 211 11.59 -3.69 8.72
N PRO A 212 12.63 -3.20 9.41
CA PRO A 212 12.90 -1.77 9.50
C PRO A 212 12.98 -1.13 8.12
N GLY A 213 12.63 0.15 8.04
CA GLY A 213 12.63 0.86 6.77
C GLY A 213 12.40 2.37 6.96
N PRO A 214 12.39 3.12 5.86
CA PRO A 214 12.00 4.53 5.87
C PRO A 214 10.53 4.72 6.24
N SER A 215 10.11 5.98 6.37
CA SER A 215 8.68 6.31 6.49
C SER A 215 7.95 5.82 5.25
N ARG A 216 6.86 5.09 5.44
CA ARG A 216 6.12 4.44 4.35
C ARG A 216 4.70 4.08 4.74
N THR A 217 3.83 4.04 3.74
CA THR A 217 2.51 3.43 3.84
C THR A 217 2.65 1.94 3.53
N ILE A 218 2.19 1.07 4.42
CA ILE A 218 2.15 -0.38 4.20
C ILE A 218 0.69 -0.74 3.96
N ARG A 219 0.41 -1.40 2.84
CA ARG A 219 -0.93 -1.79 2.44
C ARG A 219 -1.00 -3.31 2.36
N VAL A 220 -2.09 -3.83 2.89
CA VAL A 220 -2.46 -5.25 2.82
C VAL A 220 -3.68 -5.35 1.91
N ARG A 221 -3.64 -6.27 0.96
CA ARG A 221 -4.69 -6.46 -0.05
C ARG A 221 -5.12 -7.91 -0.12
N PHE A 222 -6.42 -8.11 -0.15
CA PHE A 222 -7.08 -9.33 -0.57
C PHE A 222 -7.60 -9.11 -2.00
N VAL A 223 -7.14 -9.95 -2.94
CA VAL A 223 -7.49 -9.82 -4.36
C VAL A 223 -8.88 -10.37 -4.69
N GLY A 224 -9.59 -10.92 -3.70
CA GLY A 224 -10.87 -11.58 -3.90
C GLY A 224 -10.73 -13.03 -4.37
N THR A 225 -11.88 -13.67 -4.56
CA THR A 225 -12.03 -14.97 -5.22
C THR A 225 -13.17 -14.85 -6.25
N ASN A 226 -13.59 -15.97 -6.83
CA ASN A 226 -14.77 -16.00 -7.70
C ASN A 226 -16.04 -15.59 -6.96
N ARG A 227 -16.13 -15.84 -5.64
CA ARG A 227 -17.32 -15.52 -4.82
C ARG A 227 -17.15 -14.29 -3.93
N LEU A 228 -15.92 -13.85 -3.71
CA LEU A 228 -15.59 -12.77 -2.78
C LEU A 228 -14.98 -11.57 -3.53
N GLY A 229 -15.46 -10.38 -3.20
CA GLY A 229 -14.89 -9.13 -3.67
C GLY A 229 -13.49 -8.86 -3.10
N THR A 230 -12.82 -7.86 -3.65
CA THR A 230 -11.51 -7.42 -3.14
C THR A 230 -11.67 -6.66 -1.82
N ALA A 231 -10.62 -6.65 -1.00
CA ALA A 231 -10.56 -5.83 0.20
C ALA A 231 -9.14 -5.32 0.43
N ALA A 232 -8.98 -4.11 0.97
CA ALA A 232 -7.68 -3.54 1.26
C ALA A 232 -7.70 -2.71 2.53
N GLY A 233 -6.58 -2.68 3.24
CA GLY A 233 -6.37 -1.79 4.37
C GLY A 233 -4.91 -1.34 4.42
N ALA A 234 -4.67 -0.16 4.98
CA ALA A 234 -3.34 0.44 5.00
C ALA A 234 -3.02 1.05 6.37
N ILE A 235 -1.73 1.06 6.68
CA ILE A 235 -1.16 1.68 7.88
C ILE A 235 0.03 2.56 7.49
N ALA A 236 0.21 3.66 8.18
CA ALA A 236 1.31 4.59 7.96
C ALA A 236 2.39 4.42 9.04
N THR A 237 3.63 4.25 8.62
CA THR A 237 4.80 4.27 9.51
C THR A 237 5.58 5.56 9.32
N LYS A 238 5.79 6.30 10.41
CA LYS A 238 6.60 7.52 10.44
C LYS A 238 7.90 7.22 11.16
N VAL A 239 9.01 7.33 10.45
CA VAL A 239 10.34 6.99 10.96
C VAL A 239 11.18 8.25 11.05
N PRO A 240 11.46 8.78 12.24
CA PRO A 240 12.39 9.90 12.40
C PRO A 240 13.78 9.56 11.87
N ALA A 241 14.43 10.52 11.23
CA ALA A 241 15.80 10.36 10.77
C ALA A 241 16.75 10.06 11.93
N ALA A 242 17.39 8.90 11.91
CA ALA A 242 18.42 8.58 12.88
C ALA A 242 19.75 9.20 12.46
N VAL A 243 20.34 10.00 13.35
CA VAL A 243 21.61 10.68 13.13
C VAL A 243 22.51 10.54 14.36
N ALA A 244 23.74 10.11 14.12
CA ALA A 244 24.81 10.11 15.11
C ALA A 244 25.62 11.40 14.96
N LEU A 245 25.97 12.01 16.10
CA LEU A 245 26.86 13.17 16.18
C LEU A 245 27.91 12.92 17.24
N ASN A 246 29.18 13.10 16.88
CA ASN A 246 30.33 12.99 17.76
C ASN A 246 31.23 14.22 17.61
N VAL A 247 32.00 14.51 18.65
CA VAL A 247 33.05 15.53 18.66
C VAL A 247 34.39 14.86 18.93
N ASP A 248 35.46 15.37 18.33
CA ASP A 248 36.81 14.86 18.56
C ASP A 248 37.38 15.26 19.93
N ARG A 249 36.92 16.38 20.50
CA ARG A 249 37.33 16.88 21.82
C ARG A 249 36.13 17.41 22.61
N ARG A 250 36.14 17.20 23.93
CA ARG A 250 35.10 17.68 24.86
C ARG A 250 35.56 18.78 25.80
N ARG A 251 36.86 19.04 25.88
CA ARG A 251 37.46 20.11 26.70
C ARG A 251 38.38 20.92 25.80
N LEU A 252 38.18 22.24 25.76
CA LEU A 252 38.95 23.16 24.92
C LEU A 252 39.26 24.46 25.67
N LEU A 253 40.25 25.19 25.18
CA LEU A 253 40.51 26.58 25.52
C LEU A 253 39.90 27.50 24.46
N ASN A 254 39.59 28.74 24.82
CA ASN A 254 39.22 29.77 23.84
C ASN A 254 40.34 29.92 22.79
N GLY A 255 39.98 30.05 21.51
CA GLY A 255 40.89 30.01 20.36
C GLY A 255 41.07 28.61 19.75
N GLN A 256 40.72 27.53 20.47
CA GLN A 256 40.79 26.17 19.93
C GLN A 256 39.54 25.80 19.10
N ALA A 257 39.70 24.80 18.24
CA ALA A 257 38.63 24.31 17.38
C ALA A 257 38.23 22.87 17.72
N VAL A 258 36.94 22.61 17.68
CA VAL A 258 36.34 21.27 17.76
C VAL A 258 35.92 20.81 16.37
N ARG A 259 36.09 19.53 16.07
CA ARG A 259 35.58 18.91 14.84
C ARG A 259 34.38 18.03 15.16
N PHE A 260 33.24 18.42 14.62
CA PHE A 260 32.03 17.62 14.59
C PHE A 260 32.12 16.58 13.47
N ARG A 261 31.78 15.33 13.80
CA ARG A 261 31.65 14.23 12.85
C ARG A 261 30.29 13.60 13.05
N GLY A 262 29.52 13.47 11.98
CA GLY A 262 28.21 12.83 12.07
C GLY A 262 27.92 11.87 10.93
N ARG A 263 26.90 11.04 11.16
CA ARG A 263 26.47 10.01 10.23
C ARG A 263 24.94 9.87 10.28
N LEU A 264 24.30 9.95 9.13
CA LEU A 264 22.94 9.50 8.91
C LEU A 264 22.92 7.98 8.92
N LEU A 265 22.06 7.41 9.77
CA LEU A 265 21.90 5.97 9.92
C LEU A 265 20.75 5.43 9.06
N GLY A 266 19.77 6.28 8.73
CA GLY A 266 18.70 5.95 7.79
C GLY A 266 19.20 5.78 6.36
N LYS A 267 18.57 4.87 5.62
CA LYS A 267 18.83 4.55 4.21
C LYS A 267 17.52 4.46 3.42
N PRO A 268 17.51 4.82 2.13
CA PRO A 268 18.64 5.34 1.35
C PRO A 268 19.00 6.79 1.71
N VAL A 269 20.24 7.19 1.45
CA VAL A 269 20.64 8.62 1.48
C VAL A 269 20.70 9.07 0.01
N PRO A 270 20.14 10.24 -0.36
CA PRO A 270 20.20 10.74 -1.73
C PRO A 270 21.62 10.75 -2.29
N ALA A 271 21.78 10.50 -3.59
CA ALA A 271 23.08 10.57 -4.27
C ALA A 271 23.69 11.98 -4.16
N SER A 272 22.86 13.02 -4.26
CA SER A 272 23.21 14.42 -4.04
C SER A 272 23.55 14.75 -2.58
N GLY A 273 23.35 13.81 -1.65
CA GLY A 273 23.52 13.99 -0.23
C GLY A 273 22.34 14.69 0.46
N LYS A 274 22.43 14.80 1.79
CA LYS A 274 21.37 15.36 2.65
C LYS A 274 21.92 16.48 3.52
N LEU A 275 21.25 17.63 3.55
CA LEU A 275 21.61 18.72 4.47
C LEU A 275 21.26 18.36 5.93
N VAL A 276 22.18 18.66 6.83
CA VAL A 276 22.03 18.45 8.28
C VAL A 276 22.34 19.75 9.00
N ALA A 277 21.40 20.26 9.80
CA ALA A 277 21.62 21.45 10.61
C ALA A 277 22.35 21.10 11.90
N LEU A 278 23.50 21.71 12.14
CA LEU A 278 24.19 21.68 13.42
C LEU A 278 23.71 22.84 14.28
N GLN A 279 23.17 22.52 15.46
CA GLN A 279 22.59 23.49 16.37
C GLN A 279 23.35 23.56 17.68
N ALA A 280 23.51 24.77 18.21
CA ALA A 280 24.00 25.04 19.56
C ALA A 280 22.85 25.53 20.44
N LYS A 281 22.85 25.16 21.73
CA LYS A 281 21.89 25.69 22.70
C LYS A 281 22.37 27.05 23.21
N VAL A 282 21.55 28.08 23.01
CA VAL A 282 21.71 29.46 23.49
C VAL A 282 20.53 29.82 24.42
N PRO A 283 20.55 30.97 25.14
CA PRO A 283 19.46 31.36 26.04
C PRO A 283 18.07 31.35 25.39
N GLY A 284 17.95 31.81 24.14
CA GLY A 284 16.69 31.81 23.37
C GLY A 284 16.31 30.50 22.67
N GLY A 285 17.01 29.38 22.93
CA GLY A 285 16.67 28.08 22.33
C GLY A 285 17.81 27.42 21.57
N TRP A 286 17.47 26.57 20.61
CA TRP A 286 18.46 25.94 19.73
C TRP A 286 18.66 26.82 18.50
N ARG A 287 19.91 27.19 18.19
CA ARG A 287 20.25 27.96 16.99
C ARG A 287 21.20 27.20 16.08
N THR A 288 20.88 27.18 14.79
CA THR A 288 21.73 26.60 13.75
C THR A 288 22.95 27.49 13.56
N PHE A 289 24.15 26.89 13.64
CA PHE A 289 25.41 27.60 13.40
C PHE A 289 26.15 27.10 12.15
N ALA A 290 25.75 25.93 11.63
CA ALA A 290 26.26 25.37 10.38
C ALA A 290 25.26 24.38 9.77
N THR A 291 25.28 24.22 8.45
CA THR A 291 24.43 23.26 7.73
C THR A 291 25.26 22.38 6.79
N PRO A 292 26.14 21.49 7.31
CA PRO A 292 26.93 20.62 6.45
C PRO A 292 26.05 19.65 5.65
N ARG A 293 26.53 19.28 4.46
CA ARG A 293 25.94 18.23 3.62
C ARG A 293 26.52 16.86 3.98
N ALA A 294 25.67 15.91 4.33
CA ALA A 294 26.00 14.50 4.40
C ALA A 294 26.11 13.94 2.99
N ASN A 295 27.23 13.27 2.67
CA ASN A 295 27.42 12.63 1.37
C ASN A 295 26.50 11.40 1.19
N ALA A 296 26.53 10.75 0.03
CA ALA A 296 25.75 9.53 -0.24
C ALA A 296 26.01 8.37 0.76
N ARG A 297 27.19 8.34 1.42
CA ARG A 297 27.49 7.40 2.51
C ARG A 297 26.86 7.82 3.85
N GLY A 298 26.19 8.97 3.90
CA GLY A 298 25.54 9.58 5.05
C GLY A 298 26.49 10.33 5.98
N ARG A 299 27.75 10.54 5.60
CA ARG A 299 28.77 11.13 6.50
C ARG A 299 28.89 12.63 6.29
N PHE A 300 28.99 13.38 7.38
CA PHE A 300 29.28 14.82 7.35
C PHE A 300 30.30 15.20 8.43
N LYS A 301 31.00 16.31 8.19
CA LYS A 301 31.99 16.88 9.12
C LYS A 301 31.90 18.40 9.12
N HIS A 302 32.20 19.02 10.25
CA HIS A 302 32.29 20.47 10.37
C HIS A 302 33.30 20.84 11.45
N ARG A 303 34.11 21.89 11.23
CA ARG A 303 35.08 22.40 12.21
C ARG A 303 34.59 23.75 12.71
N TYR A 304 34.54 23.91 14.02
CA TYR A 304 34.10 25.14 14.67
C TYR A 304 35.17 25.63 15.65
N ARG A 305 35.56 26.89 15.56
CA ARG A 305 36.53 27.54 16.46
C ARG A 305 35.80 28.43 17.46
N PHE A 306 36.12 28.29 18.74
CA PHE A 306 35.63 29.17 19.79
C PHE A 306 36.51 30.42 19.84
N THR A 307 35.93 31.61 19.70
CA THR A 307 36.68 32.89 19.69
C THR A 307 36.29 33.84 20.81
N SER A 308 35.05 33.75 21.31
CA SER A 308 34.45 34.75 22.22
C SER A 308 33.93 34.11 23.51
N THR A 309 34.64 33.12 24.05
CA THR A 309 34.28 32.49 25.34
C THR A 309 35.00 33.17 26.50
N THR A 310 34.26 33.67 27.49
CA THR A 310 34.76 34.16 28.78
C THR A 310 34.43 33.18 29.90
N GLY A 311 35.39 32.98 30.82
CA GLY A 311 35.28 32.04 31.93
C GLY A 311 35.00 30.59 31.50
N LEU A 312 34.51 29.75 32.42
CA LEU A 312 34.20 28.35 32.14
C LEU A 312 32.78 28.19 31.59
N ARG A 313 32.64 27.74 30.34
CA ARG A 313 31.33 27.55 29.68
C ARG A 313 31.12 26.11 29.22
N ARG A 314 29.88 25.64 29.30
CA ARG A 314 29.44 24.33 28.75
C ARG A 314 28.50 24.56 27.58
N TYR A 315 28.98 24.30 26.37
CA TYR A 315 28.18 24.37 25.16
C TYR A 315 27.51 23.03 24.87
N ARG A 316 26.22 23.06 24.52
CA ARG A 316 25.44 21.88 24.13
C ARG A 316 25.14 21.96 22.65
N PHE A 317 25.43 20.89 21.92
CA PHE A 317 25.22 20.80 20.48
C PHE A 317 24.36 19.60 20.10
N ARG A 318 23.64 19.70 18.99
CA ARG A 318 22.91 18.58 18.37
C ARG A 318 22.91 18.72 16.86
N ALA A 319 22.69 17.61 16.16
CA ALA A 319 22.33 17.61 14.75
C ALA A 319 20.81 17.49 14.62
N LEU A 320 20.26 18.24 13.67
CA LEU A 320 18.87 18.22 13.25
C LEU A 320 18.82 17.83 11.78
N VAL A 321 17.97 16.86 11.46
CA VAL A 321 17.68 16.43 10.09
C VAL A 321 16.22 16.77 9.83
N ASP A 322 15.99 17.75 8.95
CA ASP A 322 14.65 18.12 8.53
C ASP A 322 14.15 17.22 7.39
N PRO A 323 12.82 16.97 7.29
CA PRO A 323 12.24 16.17 6.23
C PRO A 323 12.57 16.72 4.84
N GLU A 324 12.78 15.83 3.87
CA GLU A 324 12.81 16.15 2.45
C GLU A 324 12.30 14.95 1.64
N PRO A 325 11.72 15.14 0.45
CA PRO A 325 11.20 14.02 -0.35
C PRO A 325 12.25 12.95 -0.69
N ALA A 326 13.47 13.37 -1.04
CA ALA A 326 14.55 12.47 -1.44
C ALA A 326 15.16 11.65 -0.27
N TYR A 327 14.87 12.02 0.97
CA TYR A 327 15.31 11.31 2.17
C TYR A 327 14.09 10.97 3.03
N PRO A 328 13.48 9.79 2.85
CA PRO A 328 12.11 9.45 3.28
C PRO A 328 12.00 9.18 4.80
N TYR A 329 12.48 10.13 5.59
CA TYR A 329 12.49 10.09 7.04
C TYR A 329 11.87 11.37 7.59
N ALA A 330 11.11 11.22 8.66
CA ALA A 330 10.59 12.35 9.41
C ALA A 330 11.72 13.11 10.11
N ARG A 331 11.38 14.29 10.66
CA ARG A 331 12.30 15.12 11.41
C ARG A 331 13.02 14.32 12.50
N GLY A 332 14.35 14.36 12.49
CA GLY A 332 15.20 13.58 13.38
C GLY A 332 16.22 14.44 14.13
N LEU A 333 16.54 14.03 15.36
CA LEU A 333 17.50 14.72 16.21
C LEU A 333 18.59 13.75 16.68
N SER A 334 19.83 14.22 16.73
CA SER A 334 20.89 13.46 17.40
C SER A 334 20.74 13.55 18.92
N LYS A 335 21.45 12.66 19.62
CA LYS A 335 21.79 12.91 21.03
C LYS A 335 22.54 14.24 21.15
N VAL A 336 22.34 14.91 22.28
CA VAL A 336 23.07 16.13 22.61
C VAL A 336 24.50 15.80 23.00
N VAL A 337 25.46 16.51 22.41
CA VAL A 337 26.87 16.45 22.81
C VAL A 337 27.25 17.72 23.55
N THR A 338 28.00 17.57 24.65
CA THR A 338 28.44 18.69 25.48
C THR A 338 29.93 18.88 25.37
N VAL A 339 30.35 20.13 25.21
CA VAL A 339 31.75 20.56 25.15
C VAL A 339 31.98 21.66 26.17
N THR A 340 33.03 21.53 26.97
CA THR A 340 33.45 22.51 27.96
C THR A 340 34.59 23.34 27.39
N VAL A 341 34.45 24.67 27.45
CA VAL A 341 35.46 25.62 26.96
C VAL A 341 35.84 26.55 28.10
N ARG A 342 37.14 26.71 28.32
CA ARG A 342 37.69 27.68 29.26
C ARG A 342 38.17 28.93 28.51
N GLY A 343 37.51 30.04 28.78
CA GLY A 343 37.89 31.39 28.39
C GLY A 343 39.08 31.92 29.18
N ARG A 344 39.66 33.01 28.69
CA ARG A 344 40.51 33.86 29.51
C ARG A 344 39.65 34.60 30.53
#